data_AF-A0A9E5Y0D2-F1
#
_entry.id   AF-A0A9E5Y0D2-F1
#
_cell.length_a   1.000
_cell.length_b   1.000
_cell.length_c   1.000
_cell.angle_alpha   90.00
_cell.angle_beta   90.00
_cell.angle_gamma   90.00
#
_symmetry.space_group_name_H-M   'P 1'
#
loop_
_entity.id
_entity.type
_entity.pdbx_description
1 polymer ?
#
loop_
_entity_poly.entity_id
_entity_poly.type
_entity_poly.pdbx_seq_one_letter_code
_entity_poly.pdbx_strand_id
1 'polypeptide(L)'
;MKELVKKLLSEASYRKVLHGIVSGCRSVDELQQKLNLDKNTIEKIVEELKEKGVIEINEEGIKSRLQDFLLVIDFRTGSVYAVFSPEKAREIREYIAKHL
;
A
#
# COMPACT_ATOMS: atom_id res chain seq x y z
N MET A 1 3.67 5.11 -12.59
CA MET A 1 3.28 3.76 -12.12
C MET A 1 4.44 2.78 -12.04
N LYS A 2 5.20 2.52 -13.13
CA LYS A 2 6.32 1.54 -13.12
C LYS A 2 7.39 1.80 -12.05
N GLU A 3 7.74 3.06 -11.81
CA GLU A 3 8.75 3.43 -10.81
C GLU A 3 8.27 3.19 -9.37
N LEU A 4 7.04 3.56 -9.04
CA LEU A 4 6.43 3.30 -7.71
C LEU A 4 6.37 1.80 -7.39
N VAL A 5 6.02 0.96 -8.38
CA VAL A 5 6.03 -0.50 -8.21
C VAL A 5 7.44 -1.00 -7.92
N LYS A 6 8.46 -0.46 -8.60
CA LYS A 6 9.85 -0.80 -8.35
C LYS A 6 10.24 -0.43 -6.91
N LYS A 7 9.90 0.79 -6.45
CA LYS A 7 10.14 1.22 -5.06
C LYS A 7 9.40 0.36 -4.04
N LEU A 8 8.14 -0.02 -4.29
CA LEU A 8 7.40 -0.94 -3.43
C LEU A 8 8.05 -2.33 -3.34
N LEU A 9 8.68 -2.80 -4.41
CA LEU A 9 9.41 -4.07 -4.43
C LEU A 9 10.81 -3.96 -3.78
N SER A 10 11.54 -2.87 -4.01
CA SER A 10 12.93 -2.72 -3.53
C SER A 10 13.05 -2.07 -2.15
N GLU A 11 12.11 -1.23 -1.75
CA GLU A 11 12.19 -0.40 -0.54
C GLU A 11 11.20 -0.86 0.53
N ALA A 12 11.73 -1.36 1.65
CA ALA A 12 10.92 -1.83 2.77
C ALA A 12 10.04 -0.73 3.38
N SER A 13 10.50 0.53 3.36
CA SER A 13 9.75 1.68 3.89
C SER A 13 8.44 1.91 3.13
N TYR A 14 8.45 1.80 1.80
CA TYR A 14 7.24 1.94 0.99
C TYR A 14 6.21 0.85 1.31
N ARG A 15 6.65 -0.41 1.46
CA ARG A 15 5.76 -1.51 1.84
C ARG A 15 5.15 -1.31 3.22
N LYS A 16 5.96 -0.88 4.18
CA LYS A 16 5.51 -0.62 5.56
C LYS A 16 4.46 0.48 5.61
N VAL A 17 4.70 1.61 4.93
CA VAL A 17 3.76 2.73 4.87
C VAL A 17 2.46 2.31 4.20
N LEU A 18 2.55 1.67 3.03
CA LEU A 18 1.36 1.20 2.32
C LEU A 18 0.56 0.19 3.14
N HIS A 19 1.24 -0.77 3.78
CA HIS A 19 0.60 -1.74 4.68
C HIS A 19 -0.08 -1.07 5.87
N GLY A 20 0.55 -0.05 6.47
CA GLY A 20 -0.04 0.72 7.57
C GLY A 20 -1.33 1.40 7.14
N ILE A 21 -1.34 2.04 5.96
CA ILE A 21 -2.53 2.69 5.39
C ILE A 21 -3.63 1.65 5.11
N VAL A 22 -3.30 0.50 4.53
CA VAL A 22 -4.25 -0.60 4.27
C VAL A 22 -4.81 -1.18 5.57
N SER A 23 -3.99 -1.26 6.60
CA SER A 23 -4.35 -1.73 7.93
C SER A 23 -5.15 -0.70 8.74
N GLY A 24 -5.49 0.44 8.14
CA GLY A 24 -6.40 1.44 8.69
C GLY A 24 -5.74 2.64 9.36
N CYS A 25 -4.43 2.85 9.18
CA CYS A 25 -3.81 4.11 9.61
C CYS A 25 -4.31 5.28 8.75
N ARG A 26 -4.85 6.31 9.41
CA ARG A 26 -5.50 7.46 8.74
C ARG A 26 -4.64 8.73 8.75
N SER A 27 -3.47 8.71 9.40
CA SER A 27 -2.60 9.88 9.47
C SER A 27 -1.12 9.51 9.42
N VAL A 28 -0.28 10.50 9.08
CA VAL A 28 1.18 10.37 9.12
C VAL A 28 1.67 10.07 10.54
N ASP A 29 1.08 10.70 11.56
CA ASP A 29 1.47 10.48 12.95
C ASP A 29 1.14 9.05 13.42
N GLU A 30 -0.01 8.49 13.02
CA GLU A 30 -0.33 7.07 13.28
C GLU A 30 0.65 6.11 12.60
N LEU A 31 1.02 6.41 11.34
CA LEU A 31 2.03 5.64 10.61
C LEU A 31 3.39 5.73 11.31
N GLN A 32 3.76 6.91 11.80
CA GLN A 32 5.02 7.12 12.51
C GLN A 32 5.09 6.29 13.78
N GLN A 33 4.03 6.35 14.60
CA GLN A 33 3.92 5.59 15.84
C GLN A 33 4.01 4.07 15.61
N LYS A 34 3.40 3.55 14.54
CA LYS A 34 3.41 2.12 14.25
C LYS A 34 4.66 1.62 13.53
N LEU A 35 5.22 2.41 12.62
CA LEU A 35 6.24 1.92 11.69
C LEU A 35 7.67 2.19 12.14
N ASN A 36 7.86 2.98 13.20
CA ASN A 36 9.16 3.44 13.70
C ASN A 36 10.05 3.96 12.55
N LEU A 37 9.42 4.72 11.65
CA LEU A 37 10.05 5.39 10.52
C LEU A 37 10.06 6.89 10.79
N ASP A 38 11.02 7.58 10.19
CA ASP A 38 11.09 9.04 10.27
C ASP A 38 9.87 9.70 9.60
N LYS A 39 9.36 10.78 10.21
CA LYS A 39 8.16 11.49 9.74
C LYS A 39 8.31 12.00 8.31
N ASN A 40 9.45 12.59 7.97
CA ASN A 40 9.72 13.12 6.63
C ASN A 40 9.75 12.00 5.58
N THR A 41 10.26 10.82 5.95
CA THR A 41 10.21 9.64 5.09
C THR A 41 8.77 9.19 4.82
N ILE A 42 7.93 9.15 5.86
CA ILE A 42 6.52 8.78 5.72
C ILE A 42 5.78 9.81 4.86
N GLU A 43 5.97 11.10 5.11
CA GLU A 43 5.34 12.19 4.34
C GLU A 43 5.66 12.08 2.85
N LYS A 44 6.94 11.90 2.49
CA LYS A 44 7.35 11.70 1.09
C LYS A 44 6.67 10.50 0.45
N ILE A 45 6.59 9.37 1.16
CA ILE A 45 5.96 8.16 0.64
C ILE A 45 4.45 8.37 0.46
N VAL A 46 3.79 8.98 1.44
CA VAL A 46 2.35 9.30 1.40
C VAL A 46 2.04 10.26 0.24
N GLU A 47 2.85 11.29 0.06
CA GLU A 47 2.71 12.25 -1.04
C GLU A 47 2.86 11.55 -2.40
N GLU A 48 3.90 10.73 -2.57
CA GLU A 48 4.10 9.99 -3.82
C GLU A 48 2.95 9.00 -4.09
N LEU A 49 2.46 8.30 -3.06
CA LEU A 49 1.31 7.40 -3.18
C LEU A 49 0.03 8.17 -3.59
N LYS A 50 -0.16 9.39 -3.06
CA LYS A 50 -1.29 10.26 -3.41
C LYS A 50 -1.18 10.75 -4.86
N GLU A 51 0.00 11.24 -5.27
CA GLU A 51 0.25 11.70 -6.64
C GLU A 51 0.04 10.58 -7.67
N LYS A 52 0.36 9.34 -7.32
CA LYS A 52 0.12 8.17 -8.18
C LYS A 52 -1.31 7.60 -8.05
N GLY A 53 -2.18 8.20 -7.24
CA GLY A 53 -3.58 7.81 -7.09
C GLY A 53 -3.80 6.49 -6.34
N VAL A 54 -2.80 5.99 -5.62
CA VAL A 54 -2.90 4.76 -4.81
C VAL A 54 -3.65 5.00 -3.51
N ILE A 55 -3.55 6.21 -2.99
CA ILE A 55 -4.28 6.68 -1.82
C ILE A 55 -4.95 8.01 -2.15
N GLU A 56 -5.93 8.36 -1.31
CA GLU A 56 -6.62 9.63 -1.31
C GLU A 56 -6.51 10.22 0.09
N ILE A 57 -6.41 11.54 0.19
CA ILE A 57 -6.41 12.25 1.46
C ILE A 57 -7.62 13.18 1.43
N ASN A 58 -8.55 12.96 2.36
CA ASN A 58 -9.76 13.75 2.53
C ASN A 58 -9.85 14.27 3.98
N GLU A 59 -10.96 14.93 4.33
CA GLU A 59 -11.19 15.46 5.69
C GLU A 59 -11.24 14.36 6.77
N GLU A 60 -11.50 13.10 6.40
CA GLU A 60 -11.50 11.94 7.29
C GLU A 60 -10.10 11.31 7.46
N GLY A 61 -9.10 11.79 6.70
CA GLY A 61 -7.72 11.35 6.73
C GLY A 61 -7.26 10.63 5.45
N ILE A 62 -6.26 9.77 5.61
CA ILE A 62 -5.70 8.97 4.52
C ILE A 62 -6.60 7.75 4.28
N LYS A 63 -7.11 7.64 3.05
CA LYS A 63 -7.92 6.51 2.59
C LYS A 63 -7.20 5.79 1.47
N SER A 64 -7.07 4.48 1.61
CA SER A 64 -6.49 3.64 0.55
C SER A 64 -7.46 3.50 -0.63
N ARG A 65 -6.99 3.76 -1.85
CA ARG A 65 -7.69 3.38 -3.09
C ARG A 65 -7.28 1.99 -3.59
N LEU A 66 -6.59 1.20 -2.76
CA LEU A 66 -6.19 -0.18 -3.07
C LEU A 66 -7.37 -1.16 -3.17
N GLN A 67 -8.60 -0.77 -2.79
CA GLN A 67 -9.77 -1.59 -3.13
C GLN A 67 -9.97 -1.69 -4.65
N ASP A 68 -9.53 -0.66 -5.41
CA ASP A 68 -9.56 -0.62 -6.88
C ASP A 68 -8.27 -1.21 -7.51
N PHE A 69 -7.17 -1.20 -6.78
CA PHE A 69 -5.89 -1.79 -7.17
C PHE A 69 -5.49 -2.82 -6.13
N LEU A 70 -5.78 -4.10 -6.38
CA LEU A 70 -5.31 -5.12 -5.46
C LEU A 70 -3.79 -5.23 -5.60
N LEU A 71 -3.04 -4.46 -4.81
CA LEU A 71 -1.68 -4.85 -4.48
C LEU A 71 -1.82 -6.02 -3.51
N VAL A 72 -1.71 -7.24 -4.03
CA VAL A 72 -1.43 -8.38 -3.15
C VAL A 72 0.01 -8.19 -2.72
N ILE A 73 0.22 -7.63 -1.55
CA ILE A 73 1.52 -7.75 -0.89
C ILE A 73 1.41 -9.05 -0.10
N ASP A 74 2.04 -10.11 -0.59
CA ASP A 74 2.24 -11.30 0.20
C ASP A 74 3.32 -10.99 1.23
N PHE A 75 2.88 -10.71 2.46
CA PHE A 75 3.76 -10.38 3.58
C PHE A 75 4.57 -11.58 4.09
N ARG A 76 4.24 -12.82 3.71
CA ARG A 76 5.07 -14.00 4.04
C ARG A 76 6.24 -14.16 3.08
N THR A 77 6.04 -13.83 1.79
CA THR A 77 7.10 -13.95 0.77
C THR A 77 7.79 -12.64 0.41
N GLY A 78 7.25 -11.50 0.83
CA GLY A 78 7.74 -10.17 0.45
C GLY A 78 7.38 -9.76 -0.98
N SER A 79 6.54 -10.53 -1.66
CA SER A 79 6.17 -10.31 -3.06
C SER A 79 5.04 -9.29 -3.19
N VAL A 80 5.19 -8.31 -4.07
CA VAL A 80 4.14 -7.33 -4.40
C VAL A 80 3.57 -7.65 -5.77
N TYR A 81 2.35 -8.16 -5.83
CA TYR A 81 1.59 -8.31 -7.07
C TYR A 81 0.70 -7.09 -7.25
N ALA A 82 1.10 -6.16 -8.11
CA ALA A 82 0.22 -5.08 -8.53
C ALA A 82 -0.80 -5.64 -9.53
N VAL A 83 -2.06 -5.75 -9.11
CA VAL A 83 -3.14 -6.24 -9.97
C VAL A 83 -3.92 -5.05 -10.51
N PHE A 84 -3.74 -4.78 -11.80
CA PHE A 84 -4.28 -3.59 -12.47
C PHE A 84 -5.72 -3.76 -13.00
N SER A 85 -6.40 -4.87 -12.71
CA SER A 85 -7.79 -5.12 -13.15
C SER A 85 -8.64 -5.75 -12.03
N PRO A 86 -9.90 -5.30 -11.84
CA PRO A 86 -10.84 -5.87 -10.85
C PRO A 86 -11.08 -7.37 -11.02
N GLU A 87 -11.10 -7.85 -12.27
CA GLU A 87 -11.29 -9.27 -12.59
C GLU A 87 -10.09 -10.10 -12.15
N LYS A 88 -8.89 -9.61 -12.48
CA LYS A 88 -7.62 -10.21 -12.09
C LYS A 88 -7.43 -10.18 -10.57
N ALA A 89 -7.94 -9.13 -9.91
CA ALA A 89 -7.94 -8.99 -8.47
C ALA A 89 -8.86 -10.00 -7.78
N ARG A 90 -9.99 -10.34 -8.41
CA ARG A 90 -10.88 -11.43 -7.94
C ARG A 90 -10.18 -12.78 -8.06
N GLU A 91 -9.57 -13.09 -9.21
CA GLU A 91 -8.85 -14.35 -9.42
C GLU A 91 -7.75 -14.59 -8.36
N ILE A 92 -6.95 -13.56 -8.05
CA ILE A 92 -5.88 -13.73 -7.07
C ILE A 92 -6.42 -13.85 -5.64
N ARG A 93 -7.49 -13.14 -5.28
CA ARG A 93 -8.17 -13.32 -3.98
C ARG A 93 -8.67 -14.76 -3.81
N GLU A 94 -9.30 -15.31 -4.85
CA GLU A 94 -9.77 -16.70 -4.85
C GLU A 94 -8.62 -17.70 -4.74
N TYR A 95 -7.51 -17.45 -5.44
CA TYR A 95 -6.33 -18.31 -5.39
C TYR A 95 -5.71 -18.35 -3.98
N ILE A 96 -5.54 -17.19 -3.34
CA ILE A 96 -5.01 -17.08 -1.97
C ILE A 96 -5.93 -17.78 -0.97
N ALA A 97 -7.24 -17.56 -1.06
CA ALA A 97 -8.21 -18.17 -0.17
C ALA A 97 -8.25 -19.71 -0.26
N LYS A 98 -7.85 -20.29 -1.40
CA LYS A 98 -7.78 -21.76 -1.60
C LYS A 98 -6.50 -22.40 -1.07
N HIS A 99 -5.44 -21.63 -0.83
CA HIS A 99 -4.11 -22.13 -0.47
C HIS A 99 -3.60 -21.61 0.89
N LEU A 100 -4.49 -20.99 1.68
CA LEU A 100 -4.32 -20.67 3.09
C LEU A 100 -5.22 -21.59 3.92
#